data_AF-A0AAD1CBN1-F1
#
_entry.id   AF-A0AAD1CBN1-F1
#
_cell.length_a   1.000
_cell.length_b   1.000
_cell.length_c   1.000
_cell.angle_alpha   90.00
_cell.angle_beta   90.00
_cell.angle_gamma   90.00
#
_symmetry.space_group_name_H-M   'P 1'
#
loop_
_entity.id
_entity.type
_entity.pdbx_description
1 polymer ?
#
loop_
_entity_poly.entity_id
_entity_poly.type
_entity_poly.pdbx_seq_one_letter_code
_entity_poly.pdbx_strand_id
1 'polypeptide(L)'
;MPSLGISLNAHVMRQLWMMLAHNHGQLLNYNELGRSLGLTDMTIKCYTEILEQTFMIRLLKPWYENISKHQVKAPKVYIRDSGILHALLGIHEHDWYVHPKRGLSFEGFVIEELIRKFKTDAEYFFGERKQEQN
;
A
#
# COMPACT_ATOMS: atom_id res chain seq x y z
N MET A 1 -16.71 -17.98 -19.59
CA MET A 1 -16.16 -17.22 -18.45
C MET A 1 -16.98 -15.94 -18.33
N PRO A 2 -17.70 -15.71 -17.23
CA PRO A 2 -18.46 -14.47 -17.05
C PRO A 2 -17.47 -13.30 -17.01
N SER A 3 -17.64 -12.32 -17.88
CA SER A 3 -16.87 -11.08 -17.84
C SER A 3 -17.18 -10.37 -16.54
N LEU A 4 -16.22 -10.33 -15.62
CA LEU A 4 -16.21 -9.41 -14.50
C LEU A 4 -16.43 -8.02 -15.13
N GLY A 5 -17.57 -7.36 -14.87
CA GLY A 5 -18.03 -6.13 -15.55
C GLY A 5 -17.17 -4.89 -15.30
N ILE A 6 -15.88 -5.09 -15.06
CA ILE A 6 -14.85 -4.09 -14.78
C ILE A 6 -14.00 -4.01 -16.04
N SER A 7 -14.04 -2.88 -16.75
CA SER A 7 -13.09 -2.60 -17.82
C SER A 7 -11.72 -2.31 -17.19
N LEU A 8 -10.97 -3.37 -16.90
CA LEU A 8 -9.62 -3.26 -16.35
C LEU A 8 -8.66 -2.85 -17.47
N ASN A 9 -8.30 -1.57 -17.47
CA ASN A 9 -7.22 -1.11 -18.34
C ASN A 9 -5.87 -1.54 -17.74
N ALA A 10 -5.25 -2.55 -18.35
CA ALA A 10 -3.98 -3.11 -17.89
C ALA A 10 -2.85 -2.07 -17.83
N HIS A 11 -2.85 -1.09 -18.74
CA HIS A 11 -1.85 -0.03 -18.73
C HIS A 11 -1.99 0.87 -17.50
N VAL A 12 -3.23 1.30 -17.21
CA VAL A 12 -3.54 2.09 -16.01
C VAL A 12 -3.20 1.31 -14.75
N MET A 13 -3.57 0.03 -14.67
CA MET A 13 -3.27 -0.82 -13.52
C MET A 13 -1.76 -0.89 -13.26
N ARG A 14 -0.95 -1.06 -14.32
CA ARG A 14 0.52 -1.05 -14.21
C ARG A 14 1.05 0.30 -13.72
N GLN A 15 0.52 1.41 -14.25
CA GLN A 15 0.93 2.76 -13.81
C GLN A 15 0.58 3.00 -12.34
N LEU A 16 -0.64 2.65 -11.93
CA LEU A 16 -1.05 2.72 -10.53
C LEU A 16 -0.12 1.88 -9.66
N TRP A 17 0.19 0.64 -10.07
CA TRP A 17 1.05 -0.23 -9.27
C TRP A 17 2.47 0.32 -9.11
N MET A 18 3.03 0.93 -10.16
CA MET A 18 4.30 1.67 -10.07
C MET A 18 4.20 2.85 -9.11
N MET A 19 3.12 3.63 -9.14
CA MET A 19 2.92 4.73 -8.18
C MET A 19 2.81 4.22 -6.74
N LEU A 20 2.08 3.12 -6.51
CA LEU A 20 1.98 2.50 -5.19
C LEU A 20 3.33 2.01 -4.66
N ALA A 21 4.22 1.53 -5.54
CA ALA A 21 5.60 1.18 -5.16
C ALA A 21 6.39 2.41 -4.68
N HIS A 22 6.21 3.57 -5.32
CA HIS A 22 6.82 4.83 -4.87
C HIS A 22 6.23 5.31 -3.52
N ASN A 23 4.94 5.06 -3.31
CA ASN A 23 4.23 5.37 -2.06
C ASN A 23 4.36 4.27 -0.98
N HIS A 24 5.22 3.26 -1.19
CA HIS A 24 5.42 2.18 -0.23
C HIS A 24 5.77 2.72 1.17
N GLY A 25 5.03 2.29 2.19
CA GLY A 25 5.14 2.72 3.58
C GLY A 25 4.54 4.09 3.90
N GLN A 26 3.87 4.73 2.94
CA GLN A 26 3.25 6.05 3.10
C GLN A 26 1.72 5.96 3.13
N LEU A 27 1.08 7.01 3.66
CA LEU A 27 -0.37 7.15 3.65
C LEU A 27 -0.89 7.27 2.22
N LEU A 28 -1.94 6.54 1.92
CA LEU A 28 -2.53 6.49 0.59
C LEU A 28 -3.42 7.71 0.33
N ASN A 29 -3.13 8.46 -0.73
CA ASN A 29 -3.92 9.60 -1.16
C ASN A 29 -4.61 9.31 -2.50
N TYR A 30 -5.83 8.78 -2.45
CA TYR A 30 -6.60 8.40 -3.64
C TYR A 30 -6.84 9.58 -4.60
N ASN A 31 -7.04 10.79 -4.06
CA ASN A 31 -7.25 11.99 -4.87
C ASN A 31 -6.01 12.36 -5.68
N GLU A 32 -4.84 12.27 -5.07
CA GLU A 32 -3.56 12.55 -5.75
C GLU A 32 -3.27 11.52 -6.83
N LEU A 33 -3.42 10.22 -6.52
CA LEU A 33 -3.27 9.15 -7.50
C LEU A 33 -4.25 9.29 -8.67
N GLY A 34 -5.51 9.64 -8.38
CA GLY A 34 -6.53 9.89 -9.40
C GLY A 34 -6.15 11.04 -10.33
N ARG A 35 -5.68 12.17 -9.76
CA ARG A 35 -5.19 13.32 -10.55
C ARG A 35 -4.02 12.95 -11.46
N SER A 36 -3.04 12.20 -10.97
CA SER A 36 -1.88 11.78 -11.76
C SER A 36 -2.23 10.85 -12.93
N LEU A 37 -3.28 10.03 -12.77
CA LEU A 37 -3.73 9.07 -13.80
C LEU A 37 -4.91 9.56 -14.64
N GLY A 38 -5.45 10.75 -14.35
CA GLY A 38 -6.64 11.29 -15.03
C GLY A 38 -7.93 10.52 -14.72
N LEU A 39 -8.03 9.93 -13.52
CA LEU A 39 -9.14 9.07 -13.10
C LEU A 39 -9.80 9.58 -11.81
N THR A 40 -11.02 9.13 -11.56
CA THR A 40 -11.71 9.40 -10.30
C THR A 40 -11.07 8.63 -9.15
N ASP A 41 -11.11 9.20 -7.96
CA ASP A 41 -10.70 8.57 -6.70
C ASP A 41 -11.39 7.21 -6.48
N MET A 42 -12.68 7.11 -6.82
CA MET A 42 -13.45 5.88 -6.77
C MET A 42 -12.88 4.78 -7.69
N THR A 43 -12.41 5.15 -8.88
CA THR A 43 -11.77 4.21 -9.81
C THR A 43 -10.44 3.72 -9.27
N ILE A 44 -9.61 4.63 -8.73
CA ILE A 44 -8.34 4.26 -8.09
C ILE A 44 -8.58 3.35 -6.90
N LYS A 45 -9.61 3.63 -6.09
CA LYS A 45 -9.98 2.79 -4.96
C LYS A 45 -10.36 1.38 -5.41
N CYS A 46 -11.20 1.25 -6.43
CA CYS A 46 -11.55 -0.05 -7.00
C CYS A 46 -10.31 -0.82 -7.49
N TYR A 47 -9.39 -0.15 -8.18
CA TYR A 47 -8.16 -0.82 -8.67
C TYR A 47 -7.24 -1.21 -7.51
N THR A 48 -7.16 -0.38 -6.47
CA THR A 48 -6.40 -0.68 -5.25
C THR A 48 -7.00 -1.87 -4.50
N GLU A 49 -8.33 -1.94 -4.37
CA GLU A 49 -9.05 -3.07 -3.77
C GLU A 49 -8.79 -4.38 -4.54
N ILE A 50 -8.74 -4.32 -5.87
CA ILE A 50 -8.38 -5.49 -6.70
C ILE A 50 -6.94 -5.94 -6.41
N LEU A 51 -5.99 -5.01 -6.34
CA LEU A 51 -4.59 -5.34 -6.00
C LEU A 51 -4.47 -5.91 -4.58
N GLU A 52 -5.29 -5.45 -3.63
CA GLU A 52 -5.33 -5.97 -2.28
C GLU A 52 -5.91 -7.40 -2.24
N GLN A 53 -7.05 -7.63 -2.89
CA GLN A 53 -7.73 -8.93 -2.98
C GLN A 53 -6.90 -9.97 -3.74
N THR A 54 -6.07 -9.53 -4.68
CA THR A 54 -5.11 -10.39 -5.40
C THR A 54 -3.79 -10.55 -4.65
N PHE A 55 -3.70 -10.06 -3.42
CA PHE A 55 -2.52 -10.16 -2.55
C PHE A 55 -1.25 -9.50 -3.11
N MET A 56 -1.38 -8.56 -4.06
CA MET A 56 -0.27 -7.82 -4.62
C MET A 56 0.18 -6.70 -3.68
N ILE A 57 -0.78 -6.09 -3.00
CA ILE A 57 -0.55 -5.04 -2.01
C ILE A 57 -1.23 -5.37 -0.68
N ARG A 58 -0.87 -4.60 0.34
CA ARG A 58 -1.48 -4.60 1.66
C ARG A 58 -1.81 -3.17 2.04
N LEU A 59 -3.02 -2.95 2.52
CA LEU A 59 -3.41 -1.71 3.17
C LEU A 59 -3.36 -1.91 4.68
N LEU A 60 -2.40 -1.25 5.32
CA LEU A 60 -2.29 -1.21 6.76
C LEU A 60 -3.19 -0.09 7.27
N LYS A 61 -4.34 -0.46 7.85
CA LYS A 61 -5.28 0.51 8.41
C LYS A 61 -4.62 1.21 9.61
N PRO A 62 -5.05 2.41 10.01
CA PRO A 62 -4.56 3.05 11.23
C PRO A 62 -5.28 2.51 12.47
N TRP A 63 -4.57 2.27 13.58
CA TRP A 63 -5.17 1.83 14.84
C TRP A 63 -6.13 2.89 15.39
N TYR A 64 -7.41 2.54 15.53
CA TYR A 64 -8.39 3.40 16.21
C TYR A 64 -8.71 2.84 17.58
N GLU A 65 -8.23 3.52 18.61
CA GLU A 65 -8.63 3.25 19.99
C GLU A 65 -9.88 4.07 20.40
N ASN A 66 -10.32 5.02 19.58
CA ASN A 66 -11.41 5.95 19.92
C ASN A 66 -12.53 5.94 18.86
N ILE A 67 -13.55 5.11 19.12
CA ILE A 67 -14.81 5.00 18.36
C ILE A 67 -15.53 6.36 18.27
N SER A 68 -15.30 7.27 19.22
CA SER A 68 -16.03 8.54 19.36
C SER A 68 -15.53 9.70 18.50
N LYS A 69 -14.37 9.57 17.83
CA LYS A 69 -13.88 10.60 16.89
C LYS A 69 -13.62 9.98 15.54
N HIS A 70 -14.64 9.99 14.69
CA HIS A 70 -14.58 9.59 13.28
C HIS A 70 -13.71 10.55 12.46
N GLN A 71 -12.38 10.50 12.63
CA GLN A 71 -11.47 10.85 11.54
C GLN A 71 -10.96 9.55 10.96
N VAL A 72 -11.52 9.14 9.82
CA VAL A 72 -11.00 8.03 9.03
C VAL A 72 -9.71 8.49 8.35
N LYS A 73 -8.59 8.45 9.08
CA LYS A 73 -7.23 8.48 8.55
C LYS A 73 -7.07 7.44 7.44
N ALA A 74 -6.35 7.83 6.39
CA ALA A 74 -6.00 6.96 5.29
C ALA A 74 -5.13 5.77 5.74
N PRO A 75 -5.23 4.60 5.07
CA PRO A 75 -4.32 3.48 5.32
C PRO A 75 -2.93 3.77 4.75
N LYS A 76 -1.92 3.08 5.27
CA LYS A 76 -0.60 2.99 4.63
C LYS A 76 -0.59 1.87 3.60
N VAL A 77 0.07 2.07 2.47
CA VAL A 77 0.20 1.04 1.43
C VAL A 77 1.56 0.35 1.48
N TYR A 78 1.55 -0.98 1.37
CA TYR A 78 2.76 -1.79 1.23
C TYR A 78 2.60 -2.76 0.06
N ILE A 79 3.65 -2.91 -0.73
CA ILE A 79 3.80 -3.99 -1.72
C ILE A 79 4.22 -5.23 -0.92
N ARG A 80 3.53 -6.36 -1.09
CA ARG A 80 3.72 -7.53 -0.22
C ARG A 80 5.00 -8.30 -0.50
N ASP A 81 5.51 -8.22 -1.72
CA ASP A 81 6.76 -8.88 -2.12
C ASP A 81 7.88 -7.83 -2.34
N SER A 82 9.01 -8.03 -1.67
CA SER A 82 10.15 -7.13 -1.73
C SER A 82 10.87 -7.16 -3.08
N GLY A 83 10.93 -8.32 -3.73
CA GLY A 83 11.49 -8.45 -5.08
C GLY A 83 10.64 -7.71 -6.11
N ILE A 84 9.31 -7.80 -6.02
CA ILE A 84 8.40 -7.02 -6.86
C ILE A 84 8.55 -5.52 -6.58
N LEU A 85 8.61 -5.11 -5.30
CA LEU A 85 8.86 -3.71 -4.94
C LEU A 85 10.15 -3.20 -5.57
N HIS A 86 11.24 -3.94 -5.45
CA HIS A 86 12.54 -3.56 -6.00
C HIS A 86 12.51 -3.51 -7.52
N ALA A 87 11.87 -4.47 -8.18
CA ALA A 87 11.68 -4.46 -9.63
C ALA A 87 10.88 -3.24 -10.11
N LEU A 88 9.81 -2.86 -9.39
CA LEU A 88 9.00 -1.68 -9.70
C LEU A 88 9.74 -0.35 -9.45
N LEU A 89 10.67 -0.33 -8.49
CA LEU A 89 11.51 0.82 -8.19
C LEU A 89 12.81 0.86 -9.03
N GLY A 90 13.07 -0.15 -9.86
CA GLY A 90 14.32 -0.25 -10.62
C GLY A 90 15.56 -0.47 -9.75
N ILE A 91 15.39 -1.07 -8.57
CA ILE A 91 16.50 -1.38 -7.64
C ILE A 91 17.13 -2.70 -8.07
N HIS A 92 18.42 -2.67 -8.41
CA HIS A 92 19.20 -3.85 -8.77
C HIS A 92 20.07 -4.32 -7.58
N GLU A 93 20.55 -5.57 -7.66
CA GLU A 93 21.18 -6.32 -6.55
C GLU A 93 22.33 -5.59 -5.83
N HIS A 94 23.02 -4.68 -6.51
CA HIS A 94 24.17 -3.96 -5.96
C HIS A 94 23.83 -2.59 -5.35
N ASP A 95 22.59 -2.11 -5.47
CA ASP A 95 22.23 -0.73 -5.09
C ASP A 95 21.20 -0.67 -3.95
N TRP A 96 20.61 -1.80 -3.56
CA TRP A 96 19.51 -1.82 -2.59
C TRP A 96 19.92 -1.26 -1.21
N TYR A 97 21.17 -1.48 -0.79
CA TYR A 97 21.64 -1.09 0.53
C TYR A 97 21.86 0.43 0.65
N VAL A 98 22.06 1.17 -0.45
CA VAL A 98 22.14 2.64 -0.45
C VAL A 98 20.80 3.31 -0.79
N HIS A 99 19.82 2.55 -1.28
CA HIS A 99 18.58 3.12 -1.76
C HIS A 99 17.77 3.79 -0.61
N PRO A 100 17.26 5.01 -0.78
CA PRO A 100 16.48 5.71 0.25
C PRO A 100 15.27 4.93 0.79
N LYS A 101 14.68 4.07 -0.05
CA LYS A 101 13.54 3.21 0.31
C LYS A 101 13.94 1.92 1.06
N ARG A 102 15.21 1.66 1.36
CA ARG A 102 15.67 0.43 2.05
C ARG A 102 14.95 0.21 3.39
N GLY A 103 14.76 1.27 4.17
CA GLY A 103 14.11 1.19 5.49
C GLY A 103 12.63 0.81 5.37
N LEU A 104 11.92 1.45 4.45
CA LEU A 104 10.51 1.17 4.18
C LEU A 104 10.32 -0.22 3.57
N SER A 105 11.23 -0.65 2.69
CA SER A 105 11.25 -2.02 2.15
C SER A 105 11.44 -3.06 3.25
N PHE A 106 12.34 -2.80 4.21
CA PHE A 106 12.56 -3.69 5.34
C PHE A 106 11.35 -3.72 6.29
N GLU A 107 10.75 -2.55 6.57
CA GLU A 107 9.52 -2.44 7.34
C GLU A 107 8.39 -3.27 6.70
N GLY A 108 8.17 -3.13 5.39
CA GLY A 108 7.18 -3.91 4.65
C GLY A 108 7.43 -5.42 4.71
N PHE A 109 8.69 -5.84 4.58
CA PHE A 109 9.10 -7.24 4.73
C PHE A 109 8.80 -7.78 6.13
N VAL A 110 9.20 -7.06 7.18
CA VAL A 110 8.96 -7.46 8.57
C VAL A 110 7.46 -7.56 8.86
N ILE A 111 6.67 -6.58 8.40
CA ILE A 111 5.21 -6.62 8.54
C ILE A 111 4.66 -7.89 7.90
N GLU A 112 5.01 -8.18 6.65
CA GLU A 112 4.48 -9.35 5.96
C GLU A 112 4.89 -10.67 6.62
N GLU A 113 6.13 -10.79 7.10
CA GLU A 113 6.60 -11.97 7.84
C GLU A 113 5.88 -12.17 9.18
N LEU A 114 5.64 -11.08 9.93
CA LEU A 114 4.87 -11.15 11.17
C LEU A 114 3.45 -11.64 10.89
N ILE A 115 2.79 -11.08 9.88
CA ILE A 115 1.42 -11.45 9.51
C ILE A 115 1.33 -12.94 9.13
N ARG A 116 2.28 -13.40 8.30
CA ARG A 116 2.37 -14.82 7.89
C ARG A 116 2.57 -15.74 9.09
N LYS A 117 3.48 -15.37 10.00
CA LYS A 117 3.81 -16.17 11.18
C LYS A 117 2.66 -16.30 12.16
N PHE A 118 1.93 -15.22 12.41
CA PHE A 118 0.85 -15.20 13.39
C PHE A 118 -0.51 -15.66 12.82
N LYS A 119 -0.62 -15.90 11.50
CA LYS A 119 -1.85 -16.32 10.80
C LYS A 119 -3.08 -15.50 11.22
N THR A 120 -2.86 -14.25 11.60
CA THR A 120 -3.93 -13.39 12.05
C THR A 120 -4.60 -12.84 10.80
N ASP A 121 -5.84 -13.26 10.56
CA ASP A 121 -6.77 -12.60 9.62
C ASP A 121 -7.24 -11.22 10.15
N ALA A 122 -6.66 -10.76 11.25
CA ALA A 122 -7.02 -9.52 11.92
C ALA A 122 -6.54 -8.32 11.11
N GLU A 123 -7.46 -7.40 10.84
CA GLU A 123 -7.19 -6.09 10.26
C GLU A 123 -5.98 -5.44 10.96
N TYR A 124 -4.86 -5.33 10.26
CA TYR A 124 -3.65 -4.79 10.86
C TYR A 124 -3.73 -3.27 10.91
N PHE A 125 -3.24 -2.75 12.02
CA PHE A 125 -3.43 -1.38 12.43
C PHE A 125 -2.07 -0.75 12.77
N PHE A 126 -1.73 0.39 12.18
CA PHE A 126 -0.52 1.16 12.53
C PHE A 126 -0.86 2.27 13.53
N GLY A 127 -0.05 2.41 14.58
CA GLY A 127 -0.17 3.48 15.57
C GLY A 127 1.08 4.36 15.60
N GLU A 128 0.92 5.65 15.33
CA GLU A 128 1.94 6.65 15.69
C GLU A 128 1.68 7.10 17.13
N ARG A 129 2.63 6.88 18.03
CA ARG A 129 2.60 7.58 19.33
C ARG A 129 2.91 9.05 19.06
N LYS A 130 1.91 9.93 19.19
CA LYS A 130 2.17 11.36 19.36
C LYS A 130 2.96 11.52 20.66
N GLN A 131 4.19 12.01 20.57
CA GLN A 131 4.85 12.60 21.72
C GLN A 131 4.09 13.90 22.04
N GLU A 132 3.35 13.90 23.14
CA GLU A 132 2.89 15.13 23.77
C GLU A 132 4.13 15.89 24.25
N GLN A 133 4.49 16.96 23.53
CA GLN A 133 5.40 17.97 24.05
C GLN A 133 4.59 18.82 25.03
N ASN A 134 4.93 18.70 26.32
CA ASN A 134 4.62 19.67 27.37
C ASN A 134 5.54 20.90 27.25
#